data_AF-B0S471-F1
#
_entry.id   AF-B0S471-F1
#
_cell.length_a   1.000
_cell.length_b   1.000
_cell.length_c   1.000
_cell.angle_alpha   90.00
_cell.angle_beta   90.00
_cell.angle_gamma   90.00
#
_symmetry.space_group_name_H-M   'P 1'
#
loop_
_entity.id
_entity.type
_entity.pdbx_description
1 polymer ?
#
loop_
_entity_poly.entity_id
_entity_poly.type
_entity_poly.pdbx_seq_one_letter_code
_entity_poly.pdbx_strand_id
1 'polypeptide(L)'
;MEDLRQLQIKEAIKRMKLIRIFDRTIDEFEDEGLISKSIRGGLYWIDDEDKKRVQEFEEKYNAVVYSIIENNTELGKVQALFYVSKNIDEWNLDVEDLENEISNCYVYNLDCPEFSEFGAIGFRNTFGGLVRAY
;
A
#
# COMPACT_ATOMS: atom_id res chain seq x y z
N MET A 1 -1.76 -24.72 -11.10
CA MET A 1 -0.71 -23.76 -10.70
C MET A 1 -1.46 -22.52 -10.27
N GLU A 2 -1.23 -22.02 -9.07
CA GLU A 2 -1.93 -20.82 -8.60
C GLU A 2 -1.47 -19.62 -9.42
N ASP A 3 -2.41 -18.76 -9.82
CA ASP A 3 -2.12 -17.53 -10.56
C ASP A 3 -1.32 -16.55 -9.69
N LEU A 4 -0.34 -15.84 -10.28
CA LEU A 4 0.54 -14.94 -9.52
C LEU A 4 -0.26 -13.88 -8.77
N ARG A 5 -1.31 -13.33 -9.38
CA ARG A 5 -2.15 -12.32 -8.74
C ARG A 5 -2.84 -12.87 -7.49
N GLN A 6 -3.26 -14.13 -7.52
CA GLN A 6 -3.85 -14.79 -6.34
C GLN A 6 -2.82 -14.98 -5.21
N LEU A 7 -1.56 -15.29 -5.55
CA LEU A 7 -0.48 -15.33 -4.55
C LEU A 7 -0.21 -13.94 -3.96
N GLN A 8 -0.20 -12.89 -4.80
CA GLN A 8 0.00 -11.51 -4.36
C GLN A 8 -1.14 -11.03 -3.44
N ILE A 9 -2.39 -11.39 -3.74
CA ILE A 9 -3.54 -11.07 -2.88
C ILE A 9 -3.42 -11.77 -1.52
N LYS A 10 -3.05 -13.05 -1.48
CA LYS A 10 -2.83 -13.78 -0.21
C LYS A 10 -1.72 -13.14 0.62
N GLU A 11 -0.62 -12.75 -0.01
CA GLU A 11 0.48 -12.06 0.65
C GLU A 11 0.08 -10.66 1.13
N ALA A 12 -0.71 -9.92 0.33
CA ALA A 12 -1.25 -8.62 0.72
C ALA A 12 -2.09 -8.73 2.00
N ILE A 13 -3.02 -9.69 2.06
CA ILE A 13 -3.85 -9.96 3.25
C ILE A 13 -2.98 -10.31 4.46
N LYS A 14 -1.93 -11.13 4.29
CA LYS A 14 -0.97 -11.43 5.35
C LYS A 14 -0.26 -10.17 5.85
N ARG A 15 0.20 -9.30 4.95
CA ARG A 15 0.85 -8.02 5.28
C ARG A 15 -0.10 -7.07 6.00
N MET A 16 -1.36 -6.96 5.54
CA MET A 16 -2.40 -6.16 6.22
C MET A 16 -2.65 -6.63 7.65
N LYS A 17 -2.75 -7.94 7.87
CA LYS A 17 -2.90 -8.56 9.20
C LYS A 17 -1.68 -8.31 10.08
N LEU A 18 -0.48 -8.45 9.52
CA LEU A 18 0.80 -8.22 10.22
C LEU A 18 0.91 -6.79 10.76
N ILE A 19 0.61 -5.80 9.91
CA ILE A 19 0.68 -4.37 10.28
C ILE A 19 -0.59 -3.85 10.96
N ARG A 20 -1.53 -4.77 11.29
CA ARG A 20 -2.73 -4.54 12.09
C ARG A 20 -3.70 -3.52 11.50
N ILE A 21 -3.89 -3.53 10.18
CA ILE A 21 -4.97 -2.76 9.54
C ILE A 21 -6.31 -3.20 10.15
N PHE A 22 -7.26 -2.27 10.27
CA PHE A 22 -8.58 -2.57 10.83
C PHE A 22 -9.25 -3.76 10.13
N ASP A 23 -9.69 -4.76 10.90
CA ASP A 23 -10.15 -6.06 10.38
C ASP A 23 -11.18 -5.94 9.25
N ARG A 24 -12.17 -5.05 9.40
CA ARG A 24 -13.18 -4.83 8.36
C ARG A 24 -12.60 -4.36 7.03
N THR A 25 -11.53 -3.55 7.05
CA THR A 25 -10.84 -3.12 5.82
C THR A 25 -10.08 -4.28 5.19
N ILE A 26 -9.61 -5.24 5.98
CA ILE A 26 -9.00 -6.47 5.47
C ILE A 26 -10.08 -7.34 4.81
N ASP A 27 -11.23 -7.50 5.46
CA ASP A 27 -12.36 -8.27 4.93
C ASP A 27 -12.88 -7.66 3.61
N GLU A 28 -13.06 -6.34 3.56
CA GLU A 28 -13.47 -5.62 2.34
C GLU A 28 -12.45 -5.76 1.19
N PHE A 29 -11.16 -5.85 1.51
CA PHE A 29 -10.12 -6.14 0.51
C PHE A 29 -10.14 -7.60 0.06
N GLU A 30 -10.27 -8.55 0.99
CA GLU A 30 -10.28 -10.00 0.71
C GLU A 30 -11.49 -10.42 -0.12
N ASP A 31 -12.69 -9.92 0.23
CA ASP A 31 -13.95 -10.32 -0.41
C ASP A 31 -14.26 -9.54 -1.69
N GLU A 32 -13.97 -8.24 -1.71
CA GLU A 32 -14.41 -7.31 -2.76
C GLU A 32 -13.25 -6.63 -3.51
N GLY A 33 -12.01 -6.79 -3.05
CA GLY A 33 -10.85 -6.09 -3.62
C GLY A 33 -10.83 -4.59 -3.33
N LEU A 34 -11.56 -4.13 -2.31
CA LEU A 34 -11.66 -2.71 -1.97
C LEU A 34 -10.38 -2.23 -1.25
N ILE A 35 -9.76 -1.19 -1.82
CA ILE A 35 -8.58 -0.54 -1.25
C ILE A 35 -9.03 0.68 -0.45
N SER A 36 -8.38 0.90 0.69
CA SER A 36 -8.54 2.11 1.50
C SER A 36 -7.26 2.94 1.52
N LYS A 37 -7.43 4.27 1.56
CA LYS A 37 -6.38 5.22 1.89
C LYS A 37 -6.48 5.64 3.34
N SER A 38 -5.33 5.73 3.98
CA SER A 38 -5.19 6.26 5.32
C SER A 38 -4.78 7.73 5.27
N ILE A 39 -5.54 8.58 5.94
CA ILE A 39 -5.25 10.01 6.12
C ILE A 39 -5.20 10.26 7.63
N ARG A 40 -4.00 10.54 8.16
CA ARG A 40 -3.76 10.74 9.60
C ARG A 40 -4.30 9.59 10.49
N GLY A 41 -4.26 8.36 9.98
CA GLY A 41 -4.72 7.15 10.67
C GLY A 41 -6.20 6.83 10.48
N GLY A 42 -6.99 7.72 9.88
CA GLY A 42 -8.37 7.41 9.46
C GLY A 42 -8.38 6.70 8.12
N LEU A 43 -9.19 5.64 8.00
CA LEU A 43 -9.36 4.86 6.77
C LEU A 43 -10.55 5.39 5.96
N TYR A 44 -10.32 5.59 4.66
CA TYR A 44 -11.31 6.03 3.70
C TYR A 44 -11.20 5.20 2.44
N TRP A 45 -12.32 4.87 1.81
CA TRP A 45 -12.28 4.30 0.48
C TRP A 45 -11.63 5.26 -0.51
N ILE A 46 -10.90 4.69 -1.45
CA ILE A 46 -10.22 5.46 -2.49
C ILE A 46 -11.22 5.98 -3.54
N ASP A 47 -10.95 7.18 -4.07
CA ASP A 47 -11.77 7.79 -5.12
C ASP A 47 -11.39 7.27 -6.52
N ASP A 48 -12.07 7.75 -7.56
CA ASP A 48 -11.85 7.24 -8.92
C ASP A 48 -10.48 7.65 -9.50
N GLU A 49 -9.90 8.76 -9.05
CA GLU A 49 -8.55 9.14 -9.46
C GLU A 49 -7.50 8.24 -8.81
N ASP A 50 -7.68 7.91 -7.52
CA ASP A 50 -6.85 6.94 -6.82
C ASP A 50 -6.91 5.57 -7.48
N LYS A 51 -8.11 5.08 -7.81
CA LYS A 51 -8.30 3.79 -8.48
C LYS A 51 -7.57 3.74 -9.81
N LYS A 52 -7.62 4.83 -10.58
CA LYS A 52 -6.90 4.93 -11.85
C LYS A 52 -5.38 4.84 -11.63
N ARG A 53 -4.83 5.55 -10.63
CA ARG A 53 -3.40 5.48 -10.28
C ARG A 53 -2.99 4.07 -9.85
N VAL A 54 -3.80 3.42 -9.02
CA VAL A 54 -3.57 2.03 -8.60
C VAL A 54 -3.56 1.11 -9.81
N GLN A 55 -4.57 1.19 -10.67
CA GLN A 55 -4.66 0.34 -11.86
C GLN A 55 -3.44 0.53 -12.78
N GLU A 56 -3.06 1.77 -13.08
CA GLU A 56 -1.89 2.08 -13.91
C GLU A 56 -0.59 1.53 -13.28
N PHE A 57 -0.45 1.62 -11.96
CA PHE A 57 0.69 1.07 -11.24
C PHE A 57 0.71 -0.46 -11.28
N GLU A 58 -0.41 -1.12 -10.95
CA GLU A 58 -0.53 -2.58 -10.95
C GLU A 58 -0.24 -3.17 -12.34
N GLU A 59 -0.79 -2.58 -13.39
CA GLU A 59 -0.56 -3.01 -14.79
C GLU A 59 0.91 -2.81 -15.20
N LYS A 60 1.51 -1.67 -14.85
CA LYS A 60 2.90 -1.35 -15.24
C LYS A 60 3.93 -2.23 -14.54
N TYR A 61 3.71 -2.54 -13.27
CA TYR A 61 4.70 -3.24 -12.44
C TYR A 61 4.35 -4.72 -12.16
N ASN A 62 3.16 -5.16 -12.57
CA ASN A 62 2.60 -6.48 -12.27
C ASN A 62 2.57 -6.73 -10.75
N ALA A 63 1.90 -5.82 -10.04
CA ALA A 63 1.85 -5.77 -8.58
C ALA A 63 0.39 -5.74 -8.10
N VAL A 64 0.18 -5.94 -6.79
CA VAL A 64 -1.12 -5.74 -6.12
C VAL A 64 -0.96 -4.70 -5.03
N VAL A 65 -1.73 -3.61 -5.10
CA VAL A 65 -1.78 -2.56 -4.06
C VAL A 65 -2.83 -2.95 -3.02
N TYR A 66 -2.50 -2.83 -1.74
CA TYR A 66 -3.40 -3.25 -0.65
C TYR A 66 -3.74 -2.13 0.33
N SER A 67 -2.97 -1.04 0.34
CA SER A 67 -3.25 0.13 1.18
C SER A 67 -2.54 1.36 0.62
N ILE A 68 -3.08 2.54 0.90
CA ILE A 68 -2.44 3.82 0.56
C ILE A 68 -2.27 4.64 1.85
N ILE A 69 -1.15 5.34 1.98
CA ILE A 69 -1.04 6.46 2.93
C ILE A 69 -1.02 7.76 2.13
N GLU A 70 -1.94 8.67 2.42
CA GLU A 70 -1.96 10.00 1.82
C GLU A 70 -1.49 11.05 2.83
N ASN A 71 -0.46 11.82 2.45
CA ASN A 71 0.18 12.82 3.30
C ASN A 71 0.38 14.13 2.53
N ASN A 72 0.37 15.25 3.25
CA ASN A 72 0.93 16.50 2.76
C ASN A 72 2.36 16.62 3.28
N THR A 73 3.33 16.79 2.39
CA THR A 73 4.74 17.01 2.71
C THR A 73 5.16 18.41 2.27
N GLU A 74 6.37 18.84 2.65
CA GLU A 74 6.92 20.11 2.15
C GLU A 74 7.14 20.10 0.62
N LEU A 75 7.25 18.91 0.02
CA LEU A 75 7.46 18.70 -1.42
C LEU A 75 6.15 18.49 -2.19
N GLY A 76 5.00 18.67 -1.52
CA GLY A 76 3.66 18.49 -2.10
C GLY A 76 2.86 17.37 -1.45
N LYS A 77 1.65 17.17 -1.96
CA LYS A 77 0.75 16.08 -1.60
C LYS A 77 1.24 14.77 -2.22
N VAL A 78 1.39 13.74 -1.40
CA VAL A 78 1.92 12.44 -1.82
C VAL A 78 1.03 11.29 -1.39
N GLN A 79 1.08 10.21 -2.15
CA GLN A 79 0.45 8.93 -1.84
C GLN A 79 1.50 7.82 -1.86
N ALA A 80 1.71 7.16 -0.73
CA ALA A 80 2.54 5.96 -0.66
C ALA A 80 1.66 4.73 -0.86
N LEU A 81 1.88 4.02 -1.96
CA LEU A 81 1.17 2.80 -2.32
C LEU A 81 1.93 1.63 -1.71
N PHE A 82 1.26 0.93 -0.78
CA PHE A 82 1.75 -0.32 -0.21
C PHE A 82 1.33 -1.44 -1.15
N TYR A 83 2.31 -2.22 -1.62
CA TYR A 83 2.08 -3.22 -2.66
C TYR A 83 2.80 -4.54 -2.39
N VAL A 84 2.39 -5.57 -3.13
CA VAL A 84 3.09 -6.83 -3.28
C VAL A 84 3.62 -6.92 -4.71
N SER A 85 4.94 -7.05 -4.85
CA SER A 85 5.61 -7.09 -6.15
C SER A 85 5.44 -8.45 -6.83
N LYS A 86 5.83 -8.56 -8.11
CA LYS A 86 5.98 -9.86 -8.79
C LYS A 86 7.21 -10.67 -8.32
N ASN A 87 8.10 -10.07 -7.53
CA ASN A 87 9.37 -10.66 -7.13
C ASN A 87 9.18 -11.48 -5.84
N ILE A 88 8.68 -12.72 -5.97
CA ILE A 88 8.35 -13.58 -4.82
C ILE A 88 9.55 -13.80 -3.89
N ASP A 89 10.76 -13.86 -4.43
CA ASP A 89 11.99 -14.07 -3.67
C ASP A 89 12.29 -12.93 -2.67
N GLU A 90 11.72 -11.74 -2.88
CA GLU A 90 11.88 -10.57 -2.00
C GLU A 90 10.82 -10.53 -0.88
N TRP A 91 9.74 -11.31 -0.98
CA TRP A 91 8.59 -11.15 -0.09
C TRP A 91 8.91 -11.40 1.39
N ASN A 92 9.85 -12.30 1.69
CA ASN A 92 10.26 -12.55 3.07
C ASN A 92 11.01 -11.33 3.65
N LEU A 93 11.87 -10.70 2.85
CA LEU A 93 12.58 -9.48 3.27
C LEU A 93 11.61 -8.31 3.45
N ASP A 94 10.65 -8.15 2.53
CA ASP A 94 9.59 -7.15 2.68
C ASP A 94 8.81 -7.33 3.99
N VAL A 95 8.51 -8.58 4.37
CA VAL A 95 7.81 -8.90 5.62
C VAL A 95 8.66 -8.57 6.84
N GLU A 96 9.96 -8.88 6.82
CA GLU A 96 10.89 -8.48 7.88
C GLU A 96 10.97 -6.96 8.03
N ASP A 97 10.97 -6.20 6.93
CA ASP A 97 10.92 -4.74 6.97
C ASP A 97 9.59 -4.24 7.58
N LEU A 98 8.45 -4.85 7.23
CA LEU A 98 7.14 -4.51 7.78
C LEU A 98 7.06 -4.73 9.29
N GLU A 99 7.71 -5.77 9.82
CA GLU A 99 7.84 -6.00 11.27
C GLU A 99 8.63 -4.89 11.98
N ASN A 100 9.54 -4.23 11.26
CA ASN A 100 10.29 -3.07 11.72
C ASN A 100 9.60 -1.73 11.36
N GLU A 101 8.34 -1.79 10.91
CA GLU A 101 7.52 -0.66 10.50
C GLU A 101 8.13 0.17 9.36
N ILE A 102 8.81 -0.53 8.47
CA ILE A 102 9.36 -0.02 7.22
C ILE A 102 8.63 -0.71 6.07
N SER A 103 8.32 0.00 5.01
CA SER A 103 7.78 -0.61 3.80
C SER A 103 8.40 0.03 2.58
N ASN A 104 8.86 -0.79 1.63
CA ASN A 104 9.12 -0.31 0.29
C ASN A 104 7.78 0.00 -0.40
N CYS A 105 7.60 1.25 -0.79
CA CYS A 105 6.37 1.75 -1.40
C CYS A 105 6.69 2.41 -2.73
N TYR A 106 5.68 2.53 -3.58
CA TYR A 106 5.74 3.51 -4.66
C TYR A 106 5.07 4.80 -4.17
N VAL A 107 5.83 5.89 -4.12
CA VAL A 107 5.37 7.19 -3.64
C VAL A 107 5.01 8.05 -4.85
N TYR A 108 3.71 8.22 -5.10
CA TYR A 108 3.21 9.18 -6.07
C TYR A 108 3.27 10.58 -5.48
N ASN A 109 3.94 11.51 -6.16
CA ASN A 109 3.82 12.93 -5.89
C ASN A 109 2.68 13.49 -6.75
N LEU A 110 1.57 13.88 -6.13
CA LEU A 110 0.37 14.33 -6.83
C LEU A 110 0.55 15.74 -7.41
N ASP A 111 1.40 16.57 -6.78
CA ASP A 111 1.66 17.93 -7.24
C ASP A 111 2.77 17.98 -8.31
N CYS A 112 3.69 17.00 -8.30
CA CYS A 112 4.82 16.90 -9.22
C CYS A 112 5.08 15.43 -9.64
N PRO A 113 4.25 14.84 -10.52
CA PRO A 113 4.27 13.41 -10.83
C PRO A 113 5.62 12.86 -11.34
N GLU A 114 6.46 13.69 -11.96
CA GLU A 114 7.80 13.33 -12.42
C GLU A 114 8.78 12.96 -11.29
N PHE A 115 8.49 13.37 -10.05
CA PHE A 115 9.24 13.00 -8.86
C PHE A 115 8.63 11.81 -8.10
N SER A 116 7.74 11.05 -8.74
CA SER A 116 7.22 9.80 -8.17
C SER A 116 8.24 8.68 -8.27
N GLU A 117 8.51 7.99 -7.16
CA GLU A 117 9.58 7.00 -7.08
C GLU A 117 9.27 5.82 -6.17
N PHE A 118 10.03 4.74 -6.31
CA PHE A 118 10.07 3.69 -5.31
C PHE A 118 10.96 4.13 -4.15
N GLY A 119 10.54 3.86 -2.92
CA GLY A 119 11.33 4.18 -1.74
C GLY A 119 10.81 3.50 -0.48
N ALA A 120 11.74 3.20 0.42
CA ALA A 120 11.42 2.77 1.76
C ALA A 120 10.89 3.96 2.58
N ILE A 121 9.75 3.76 3.24
CA ILE A 121 9.19 4.73 4.17
C ILE A 121 9.06 4.10 5.55
N GLY A 122 9.19 4.92 6.60
CA GLY A 122 8.76 4.55 7.93
C GLY A 122 7.26 4.81 8.08
N PHE A 123 6.52 3.90 8.70
CA PHE A 123 5.10 4.10 9.01
C PHE A 123 4.81 3.69 10.46
N ARG A 124 3.60 4.00 10.94
CA ARG A 124 3.06 3.51 12.22
C ARG A 124 1.60 3.13 12.02
N ASN A 125 1.15 2.08 12.70
CA ASN A 125 -0.29 1.82 12.83
C ASN A 125 -0.91 2.85 13.79
N THR A 126 -2.08 3.40 13.44
CA THR A 126 -2.83 4.34 14.26
C THR A 126 -4.31 4.13 14.03
N PHE A 127 -5.04 3.70 15.07
CA PHE A 127 -6.48 3.39 15.03
C PHE A 127 -6.89 2.39 13.95
N GLY A 128 -6.00 1.46 13.57
CA GLY A 128 -6.22 0.51 12.48
C GLY A 128 -5.94 1.08 11.08
N GLY A 129 -5.69 2.38 10.95
CA GLY A 129 -5.08 2.97 9.75
C GLY A 129 -3.57 3.10 9.90
N LEU A 130 -2.94 3.73 8.91
CA LEU A 130 -1.49 3.92 8.85
C LEU A 130 -1.12 5.41 8.76
N VAL A 131 -0.04 5.81 9.40
CA VAL A 131 0.54 7.15 9.26
C VAL A 131 2.00 7.04 8.85
N ARG A 132 2.45 7.93 7.96
CA ARG A 132 3.87 8.01 7.63
C ARG A 132 4.65 8.62 8.79
N ALA A 133 5.78 8.02 9.15
CA ALA A 133 6.66 8.44 10.24
C ALA A 133 7.90 9.20 9.75
N TYR A 134 8.53 8.75 8.65
CA TYR A 134 9.65 9.42 7.95
C TYR A 134 9.72 8.94 6.49
#